data_AF-A0A504YH53-F1
#
_entry.id   AF-A0A504YH53-F1
#
_cell.length_a   1.000
_cell.length_b   1.000
_cell.length_c   1.000
_cell.angle_alpha   90.00
_cell.angle_beta   90.00
_cell.angle_gamma   90.00
#
_symmetry.space_group_name_H-M   'P 1'
#
loop_
_entity.id
_entity.type
_entity.pdbx_description
1 polymer ?
#
loop_
_entity_poly.entity_id
_entity_poly.type
_entity_poly.pdbx_seq_one_letter_code
_entity_poly.pdbx_strand_id
1 'polypeptide(L)'
;MSPIVQASEIGECRENCMERIWKAIGRSTAVPLPFSPAAPPKPFDTEQSEQRGNQAEWLRLRRIRSREMRSTRHAVEDEKLLRKQQDDWNHWLSLIKTQEYQCAQAKTLPMRHYLMQYVMPELTKALLDCSALRPDDPIDFVAEYLLRCGAQQ
;
A
#
# COMPACT_ATOMS: atom_id res chain seq x y z
N MET A 1 -22.94 -13.40 20.56
CA MET A 1 -22.81 -12.90 21.94
C MET A 1 -22.74 -11.39 21.88
N SER A 2 -23.79 -10.71 22.34
CA SER A 2 -23.75 -9.28 22.71
C SER A 2 -22.98 -9.13 24.05
N PRO A 3 -22.60 -7.92 24.51
CA PRO A 3 -23.56 -6.92 25.04
C PRO A 3 -23.24 -5.47 24.58
N ILE A 4 -24.20 -4.64 24.18
CA ILE A 4 -25.04 -3.75 25.00
C ILE A 4 -24.29 -3.13 26.19
N VAL A 5 -23.95 -1.83 26.08
CA VAL A 5 -23.91 -0.90 27.21
C VAL A 5 -24.58 0.40 26.78
N GLN A 6 -25.59 0.77 27.55
CA GLN A 6 -26.40 1.97 27.46
C GLN A 6 -25.58 3.22 27.78
N ALA A 7 -25.85 4.31 27.05
CA ALA A 7 -25.74 5.65 27.60
C ALA A 7 -27.15 6.24 27.57
N SER A 8 -27.86 6.05 28.69
CA SER A 8 -29.10 6.74 29.01
C SER A 8 -28.77 7.93 29.90
N GLU A 9 -28.85 9.14 29.34
CA GLU A 9 -29.10 10.41 30.03
C GLU A 9 -30.02 11.18 29.06
N ILE A 10 -31.34 11.12 29.21
CA ILE A 10 -32.15 12.04 30.05
C ILE A 10 -31.59 13.45 30.06
N GLY A 11 -32.35 14.40 29.50
CA GLY A 11 -32.23 15.80 29.90
C GLY A 11 -32.23 16.79 28.75
N GLU A 12 -33.43 17.29 28.47
CA GLU A 12 -33.70 18.59 27.83
C GLU A 12 -33.17 18.78 26.39
N CYS A 13 -34.09 18.60 25.44
CA CYS A 13 -34.03 19.30 24.17
C CYS A 13 -33.99 20.80 24.48
N ARG A 14 -32.79 21.39 24.49
CA ARG A 14 -32.56 22.80 24.82
C ARG A 14 -33.37 23.64 23.85
N GLU A 15 -34.54 24.11 24.28
CA GLU A 15 -35.47 24.80 23.40
C GLU A 15 -34.76 26.00 22.77
N ASN A 16 -34.81 26.09 21.44
CA ASN A 16 -34.30 27.22 20.70
C ASN A 16 -34.88 28.50 21.33
N CYS A 17 -34.07 29.55 21.52
CA CYS A 17 -34.55 30.80 22.10
C CYS A 17 -35.82 31.32 21.39
N MET A 18 -35.94 31.09 20.08
CA MET A 18 -37.14 31.43 19.30
C MET A 18 -38.36 30.58 19.66
N GLU A 19 -38.18 29.28 19.93
CA GLU A 19 -39.26 28.39 20.38
C GLU A 19 -39.80 28.81 21.75
N ARG A 20 -38.93 29.23 22.68
CA ARG A 20 -39.34 29.74 24.00
C ARG A 20 -40.15 31.03 23.89
N ILE A 21 -39.70 31.94 23.03
CA ILE A 21 -40.41 33.20 22.73
C ILE A 21 -41.78 32.89 22.12
N TRP A 22 -41.86 31.97 21.15
CA TRP A 22 -43.14 31.58 20.55
C TRP A 22 -44.09 30.86 21.49
N LYS A 23 -43.57 30.10 22.47
CA LYS A 23 -44.42 29.50 23.51
C LYS A 23 -44.96 30.54 24.50
N ALA A 24 -44.15 31.53 24.87
CA ALA A 24 -44.53 32.54 25.87
C ALA A 24 -45.51 33.59 25.33
N ILE A 25 -45.34 34.02 24.07
CA ILE A 25 -46.13 35.11 23.47
C ILE A 25 -47.23 34.55 22.53
N GLY A 26 -47.29 33.23 22.39
CA GLY A 26 -48.01 32.56 21.29
C GLY A 26 -47.21 32.63 19.99
N ARG A 27 -47.34 31.62 19.11
CA ARG A 27 -46.83 31.75 17.74
C ARG A 27 -47.54 32.97 17.15
N SER A 28 -46.79 34.03 16.88
CA SER A 28 -47.33 35.16 16.14
C SER A 28 -47.60 34.69 14.71
N THR A 29 -48.74 34.01 14.52
CA THR A 29 -49.40 33.98 13.24
C THR A 29 -50.00 35.37 13.10
N ALA A 30 -49.16 36.33 12.71
CA ALA A 30 -49.65 37.64 12.32
C ALA A 30 -50.76 37.40 11.29
N VAL A 31 -52.00 37.70 11.66
CA VAL A 31 -53.13 37.63 10.73
C VAL A 31 -52.75 38.57 9.59
N PRO A 32 -52.60 38.08 8.35
CA PRO A 32 -52.26 38.95 7.24
C PRO A 32 -53.34 40.03 7.16
N LEU A 33 -52.94 41.29 7.28
CA LEU A 33 -53.89 42.40 7.24
C LEU A 33 -54.62 42.34 5.89
N PRO A 34 -55.96 42.38 5.86
CA PRO A 34 -56.76 42.07 4.68
C PRO A 34 -56.56 43.01 3.47
N PHE A 35 -55.74 44.07 3.60
CA PHE A 35 -55.40 44.99 2.51
C PHE A 35 -53.93 45.40 2.48
N SER A 36 -53.04 44.62 3.11
CA SER A 36 -51.60 44.77 2.86
C SER A 36 -51.16 43.58 2.03
N PRO A 37 -51.11 43.68 0.69
CA PRO A 37 -50.33 42.74 -0.09
C PRO A 37 -48.95 42.74 0.55
N ALA A 38 -48.40 41.56 0.87
CA ALA A 38 -46.98 41.48 1.19
C ALA A 38 -46.26 42.21 0.05
N ALA A 39 -45.74 43.41 0.34
CA ALA A 39 -45.22 44.27 -0.70
C ALA A 39 -44.19 43.44 -1.47
N PRO A 40 -44.29 43.35 -2.81
CA PRO A 40 -43.29 42.59 -3.56
C PRO A 40 -41.92 43.14 -3.15
N PRO A 41 -40.99 42.26 -2.74
CA PRO A 41 -39.69 42.71 -2.24
C PRO A 41 -39.10 43.68 -3.25
N LYS A 42 -38.62 44.83 -2.77
CA LYS A 42 -38.04 45.84 -3.66
C LYS A 42 -36.87 45.18 -4.40
N PRO A 43 -36.68 45.41 -5.71
CA PRO A 43 -35.62 44.75 -6.49
C PRO A 43 -34.24 44.79 -5.81
N PHE A 44 -33.93 45.91 -5.16
CA PHE A 44 -32.69 46.14 -4.41
C PHE A 44 -32.49 45.22 -3.18
N ASP A 45 -33.57 44.85 -2.48
CA ASP A 45 -33.51 43.96 -1.31
C ASP A 45 -33.29 42.50 -1.76
N THR A 46 -33.88 42.12 -2.89
CA THR A 46 -33.71 40.82 -3.53
C THR A 46 -32.27 40.64 -4.04
N GLU A 47 -31.74 41.62 -4.75
CA GLU A 47 -30.36 41.62 -5.28
C GLU A 47 -29.32 41.52 -4.16
N GLN A 48 -29.51 42.22 -3.02
CA GLN A 48 -28.61 42.10 -1.87
C GLN A 48 -28.66 40.72 -1.21
N SER A 49 -29.85 40.12 -1.07
CA SER A 49 -30.01 38.77 -0.52
C SER A 49 -29.36 37.72 -1.43
N GLU A 50 -29.55 37.85 -2.75
CA GLU A 50 -28.91 37.00 -3.76
C GLU A 50 -27.39 37.15 -3.75
N GLN A 51 -26.86 38.38 -3.66
CA GLN A 51 -25.42 38.61 -3.53
C GLN A 51 -24.82 37.98 -2.27
N ARG A 52 -25.50 38.05 -1.11
CA ARG A 52 -25.09 37.39 0.14
C ARG A 52 -25.14 35.87 0.00
N GLY A 53 -26.17 35.32 -0.67
CA GLY A 53 -26.30 33.91 -1.01
C GLY A 53 -25.14 33.43 -1.87
N ASN A 54 -24.89 34.11 -3.00
CA ASN A 54 -23.80 33.83 -3.91
C ASN A 54 -22.43 33.91 -3.23
N GLN A 55 -22.22 34.89 -2.35
CA GLN A 55 -20.98 35.02 -1.58
C GLN A 55 -20.81 33.87 -0.57
N ALA A 56 -21.89 33.46 0.10
CA ALA A 56 -21.87 32.31 1.00
C ALA A 56 -21.61 30.99 0.25
N GLU A 57 -22.22 30.81 -0.92
CA GLU A 57 -21.97 29.67 -1.81
C GLU A 57 -20.53 29.65 -2.30
N TRP A 58 -19.99 30.78 -2.77
CA TRP A 58 -18.61 30.90 -3.20
C TRP A 58 -17.62 30.50 -2.09
N LEU A 59 -17.85 30.94 -0.84
CA LEU A 59 -17.04 30.54 0.31
C LEU A 59 -17.14 29.03 0.60
N ARG A 60 -18.33 28.44 0.46
CA ARG A 60 -18.55 26.99 0.62
C ARG A 60 -17.79 26.20 -0.44
N LEU A 61 -17.96 26.56 -1.72
CA LEU A 61 -17.25 25.94 -2.85
C LEU A 61 -15.72 26.06 -2.68
N ARG A 62 -15.22 27.24 -2.26
CA ARG A 62 -13.80 27.45 -1.98
C ARG A 62 -13.28 26.54 -0.86
N ARG A 63 -14.06 26.34 0.21
CA ARG A 63 -13.69 25.42 1.31
C ARG A 63 -13.68 23.97 0.86
N ILE A 64 -14.68 23.53 0.10
CA ILE A 64 -14.75 22.16 -0.44
C ILE A 64 -13.54 21.90 -1.34
N ARG A 65 -13.27 22.79 -2.30
CA ARG A 65 -12.12 22.70 -3.21
C ARG A 65 -10.80 22.68 -2.44
N SER A 66 -10.67 23.50 -1.39
CA SER A 66 -9.47 23.50 -0.55
C SER A 66 -9.29 22.19 0.21
N ARG A 67 -10.38 21.61 0.74
CA ARG A 67 -10.35 20.32 1.44
C ARG A 67 -10.00 19.17 0.49
N GLU A 68 -10.58 19.17 -0.70
CA GLU A 68 -10.30 18.17 -1.73
C GLU A 68 -8.86 18.26 -2.22
N MET A 69 -8.34 19.48 -2.46
CA MET A 69 -6.94 19.67 -2.82
C MET A 69 -5.97 19.23 -1.70
N ARG A 70 -6.33 19.41 -0.42
CA ARG A 70 -5.53 18.88 0.70
C ARG A 70 -5.60 17.35 0.73
N SER A 71 -6.79 16.78 0.58
CA SER A 71 -7.00 15.33 0.59
C SER A 71 -6.25 14.63 -0.53
N THR A 72 -6.26 15.20 -1.75
CA THR A 72 -5.51 14.64 -2.89
C THR A 72 -4.00 14.76 -2.69
N ARG A 73 -3.51 15.88 -2.13
CA ARG A 73 -2.09 16.02 -1.77
C ARG A 73 -1.65 14.97 -0.75
N HIS A 74 -2.41 14.79 0.33
CA HIS A 74 -2.12 13.76 1.34
C HIS A 74 -2.15 12.35 0.74
N ALA A 75 -3.16 12.02 -0.07
CA ALA A 75 -3.22 10.70 -0.71
C ALA A 75 -2.00 10.43 -1.61
N VAL A 76 -1.53 11.43 -2.35
CA VAL A 76 -0.31 11.30 -3.18
C VAL A 76 0.95 11.17 -2.33
N GLU A 77 1.04 11.89 -1.20
CA GLU A 77 2.16 11.77 -0.27
C GLU A 77 2.21 10.39 0.40
N ASP A 78 1.06 9.88 0.84
CA ASP A 78 0.91 8.55 1.43
C ASP A 78 1.29 7.46 0.42
N GLU A 79 0.83 7.57 -0.83
CA GLU A 79 1.20 6.62 -1.89
C GLU A 79 2.71 6.63 -2.15
N LYS A 80 3.35 7.81 -2.16
CA LYS A 80 4.81 7.92 -2.29
C LYS A 80 5.54 7.28 -1.12
N LEU A 81 5.03 7.43 0.10
CA LEU A 81 5.64 6.82 1.29
C LEU A 81 5.54 5.30 1.22
N LEU A 82 4.38 4.75 0.84
CA LEU A 82 4.18 3.32 0.64
C LEU A 82 5.10 2.76 -0.45
N ARG A 83 5.22 3.46 -1.58
CA ARG A 83 6.15 3.07 -2.65
C ARG A 83 7.59 3.02 -2.16
N LYS A 84 8.05 4.03 -1.41
CA LYS A 84 9.40 4.04 -0.83
C LYS A 84 9.63 2.86 0.11
N GLN A 85 8.70 2.60 1.02
CA GLN A 85 8.81 1.45 1.93
C GLN A 85 8.85 0.12 1.16
N GLN A 86 8.05 0.00 0.09
CA GLN A 86 8.07 -1.18 -0.76
C GLN A 86 9.40 -1.33 -1.50
N ASP A 87 9.95 -0.25 -2.03
CA ASP A 87 11.25 -0.25 -2.73
C ASP A 87 12.39 -0.60 -1.75
N ASP A 88 12.39 -0.03 -0.55
CA ASP A 88 13.34 -0.34 0.51
C ASP A 88 13.23 -1.82 0.89
N TRP A 89 12.01 -2.33 1.10
CA TRP A 89 11.78 -3.75 1.40
C TRP A 89 12.27 -4.66 0.28
N ASN A 90 11.97 -4.33 -0.98
CA ASN A 90 12.42 -5.09 -2.14
C ASN A 90 13.96 -5.07 -2.24
N HIS A 91 14.59 -3.95 -1.93
CA HIS A 91 16.05 -3.82 -1.89
C HIS A 91 16.66 -4.73 -0.83
N TRP A 92 16.15 -4.67 0.41
CA TRP A 92 16.58 -5.55 1.50
C TRP A 92 16.40 -7.03 1.15
N LEU A 93 15.26 -7.40 0.56
CA LEU A 93 15.01 -8.77 0.13
C LEU A 93 15.99 -9.24 -0.95
N SER A 94 16.34 -8.36 -1.89
CA SER A 94 17.34 -8.64 -2.93
C SER A 94 18.72 -8.88 -2.33
N LEU A 95 19.12 -8.08 -1.34
CA LEU A 95 20.37 -8.26 -0.62
C LEU A 95 20.43 -9.61 0.11
N ILE A 96 19.35 -9.97 0.82
CA ILE A 96 19.25 -11.27 1.52
C ILE A 96 19.38 -12.42 0.53
N LYS A 97 18.61 -12.42 -0.57
CA LYS A 97 18.69 -13.47 -1.61
C LYS A 97 20.10 -13.62 -2.19
N THR A 98 20.76 -12.50 -2.43
CA THR A 98 22.14 -12.49 -2.95
C THR A 98 23.10 -13.12 -1.93
N GLN A 99 22.96 -12.75 -0.66
CA GLN A 99 23.80 -13.27 0.42
C GLN A 99 23.56 -14.77 0.67
N GLU A 100 22.29 -15.21 0.66
CA GLU A 100 21.92 -16.63 0.75
C GLU A 100 22.55 -17.44 -0.39
N TYR A 101 22.45 -16.94 -1.62
CA TYR A 101 23.06 -17.57 -2.79
C TYR A 101 24.58 -17.68 -2.66
N GLN A 102 25.25 -16.60 -2.22
CA GLN A 102 26.70 -16.61 -1.98
C GLN A 102 27.09 -17.60 -0.89
N CYS A 103 26.35 -17.67 0.22
CA CYS A 103 26.60 -18.65 1.27
C CYS A 103 26.38 -20.10 0.78
N ALA A 104 25.35 -20.35 -0.03
CA ALA A 104 25.12 -21.65 -0.64
C ALA A 104 26.27 -22.05 -1.59
N GLN A 105 26.76 -21.10 -2.41
CA GLN A 105 27.93 -21.33 -3.23
C GLN A 105 29.19 -21.58 -2.40
N ALA A 106 29.44 -20.78 -1.35
CA ALA A 106 30.59 -20.96 -0.48
C ALA A 106 30.57 -22.32 0.24
N LYS A 107 29.40 -22.86 0.58
CA LYS A 107 29.25 -24.21 1.15
C LYS A 107 29.58 -25.31 0.15
N THR A 108 29.23 -25.13 -1.12
CA THR A 108 29.50 -26.12 -2.18
C THR A 108 30.90 -25.97 -2.79
N LEU A 109 31.54 -24.82 -2.62
CA LEU A 109 32.86 -24.50 -3.17
C LEU A 109 33.95 -25.49 -2.72
N PRO A 110 34.09 -25.89 -1.44
CA PRO A 110 35.09 -26.87 -1.03
C PRO A 110 34.93 -28.21 -1.74
N MET A 111 33.70 -28.69 -1.90
CA MET A 111 33.42 -29.94 -2.61
C MET A 111 33.74 -29.80 -4.10
N ARG A 112 33.30 -28.71 -4.75
CA ARG A 112 33.62 -28.44 -6.15
C ARG A 112 35.12 -28.31 -6.37
N HIS A 113 35.83 -27.62 -5.48
CA HIS A 113 37.28 -27.43 -5.54
C HIS A 113 38.00 -28.77 -5.39
N TYR A 114 37.62 -29.58 -4.41
CA TYR A 114 38.16 -30.93 -4.22
C TYR A 114 37.96 -31.80 -5.47
N LEU A 115 36.74 -31.82 -6.02
CA LEU A 115 36.46 -32.55 -7.25
C LEU A 115 37.33 -32.03 -8.39
N MET A 116 37.40 -30.72 -8.61
CA MET A 116 38.19 -30.14 -9.69
C MET A 116 39.70 -30.37 -9.55
N GLN A 117 40.22 -30.39 -8.33
CA GLN A 117 41.65 -30.50 -8.08
C GLN A 117 42.14 -31.96 -8.11
N TYR A 118 41.36 -32.89 -7.54
CA TYR A 118 41.82 -34.26 -7.32
C TYR A 118 41.15 -35.29 -8.23
N VAL A 119 39.85 -35.14 -8.50
CA VAL A 119 39.06 -36.16 -9.21
C VAL A 119 38.96 -35.88 -10.71
N MET A 120 38.61 -34.64 -11.07
CA MET A 120 38.33 -34.24 -12.44
C MET A 120 39.51 -34.41 -13.40
N PRO A 121 40.77 -34.09 -13.04
CA PRO A 121 41.89 -34.20 -13.99
C PRO A 121 42.09 -35.64 -14.47
N GLU A 122 42.08 -36.61 -13.55
CA GLU A 122 42.26 -38.03 -13.88
C GLU A 122 41.02 -38.61 -14.56
N LEU A 123 39.82 -38.26 -14.08
CA LEU A 123 38.58 -38.66 -14.73
C LEU A 123 38.48 -38.15 -16.17
N THR A 124 38.91 -36.92 -16.43
CA THR A 124 38.85 -36.33 -17.77
C THR A 124 39.78 -37.05 -18.74
N LYS A 125 40.99 -37.43 -18.29
CA LYS A 125 41.92 -38.25 -19.10
C LYS A 125 41.34 -39.63 -19.38
N ALA A 126 40.80 -40.31 -18.37
CA ALA A 126 40.18 -41.62 -18.52
C ALA A 126 39.00 -41.59 -19.51
N LEU A 127 38.17 -40.54 -19.44
CA LEU A 127 37.05 -40.35 -20.36
C LEU A 127 37.51 -40.05 -21.80
N LEU A 128 38.58 -39.27 -21.97
CA LEU A 128 39.21 -39.04 -23.27
C LEU A 128 39.71 -40.36 -23.87
N ASP A 129 40.46 -41.15 -23.11
CA ASP A 129 41.00 -42.43 -23.54
C ASP A 129 39.88 -43.44 -23.86
N CYS A 130 38.85 -43.49 -23.02
CA CYS A 130 37.66 -44.31 -23.24
C CYS A 130 36.94 -43.93 -24.54
N SER A 131 36.84 -42.63 -24.84
CA SER A 131 36.18 -42.14 -26.05
C SER A 131 36.94 -42.49 -27.33
N ALA A 132 38.27 -42.57 -27.25
CA ALA A 132 39.15 -42.95 -28.36
C ALA A 132 39.17 -44.46 -28.58
N LEU A 133 39.29 -45.25 -27.51
CA LEU A 133 39.41 -46.71 -27.56
C LEU A 133 38.08 -47.42 -27.78
N ARG A 134 36.96 -46.80 -27.35
CA ARG A 134 35.61 -47.39 -27.37
C ARG A 134 35.58 -48.86 -26.92
N PRO A 135 35.97 -49.15 -25.66
CA PRO A 135 35.95 -50.49 -25.11
C PRO A 135 34.51 -51.04 -25.04
N ASP A 136 34.38 -52.37 -25.02
CA ASP A 136 33.09 -53.06 -24.92
C ASP A 136 32.33 -52.71 -23.62
N ASP A 137 33.05 -52.48 -22.52
CA ASP A 137 32.51 -51.92 -21.27
C ASP A 137 33.23 -50.61 -20.89
N PRO A 138 32.63 -49.45 -21.17
CA PRO A 138 33.23 -48.15 -20.87
C PRO A 138 33.25 -47.83 -19.37
N ILE A 139 32.35 -48.41 -18.57
CA ILE A 139 32.30 -48.14 -17.13
C ILE A 139 33.46 -48.85 -16.44
N ASP A 140 33.64 -50.13 -16.76
CA ASP A 140 34.69 -50.96 -16.15
C ASP A 140 36.09 -50.47 -16.57
N PHE A 141 36.25 -50.04 -17.82
CA PHE A 141 37.49 -49.42 -18.31
C PHE A 141 37.87 -48.15 -17.52
N VAL A 142 36.92 -47.23 -17.31
CA VAL A 142 37.18 -45.99 -16.56
C VAL A 142 37.44 -46.29 -15.09
N ALA A 143 36.73 -47.24 -14.48
CA ALA A 143 36.95 -47.66 -13.11
C ALA A 143 38.36 -48.22 -12.90
N GLU A 144 38.80 -49.11 -13.79
CA GLU A 144 40.15 -49.68 -13.74
C GLU A 144 41.23 -48.60 -13.91
N TYR A 145 41.02 -47.66 -14.83
CA TYR A 145 41.92 -46.53 -15.05
C TYR A 145 42.09 -45.68 -13.77
N LEU A 146 40.98 -45.31 -13.14
CA LEU A 146 41.00 -44.50 -11.91
C LEU A 146 41.65 -45.24 -10.74
N LEU A 147 41.41 -46.54 -10.60
CA LEU A 147 42.04 -47.37 -9.57
C LEU A 147 43.56 -47.47 -9.78
N ARG A 148 44.03 -47.53 -11.04
CA ARG A 148 45.47 -47.51 -11.35
C ARG A 148 46.12 -46.16 -11.04
N CYS A 149 45.47 -45.04 -11.37
CA CYS A 149 46.01 -43.71 -11.04
C CYS A 149 46.06 -43.46 -9.53
N GLY A 150 45.04 -43.89 -8.77
CA GLY A 150 45.01 -43.74 -7.32
C GLY A 150 46.06 -44.59 -6.58
N ALA A 151 46.55 -45.66 -7.19
CA ALA A 151 47.62 -46.50 -6.64
C ALA A 151 49.05 -45.95 -6.87
N GLN A 152 49.19 -44.87 -7.65
CA GLN A 152 50.49 -44.25 -7.99
C GLN A 152 50.77 -42.95 -7.22
N GLN A 153 49.92 -42.57 -6.26
CA GLN A 153 50.08 -41.40 -5.39
C GLN A 153 50.56 -41.77 -3.99
#